data_AF-A0A660W5E2-F1
#
_entry.id   AF-A0A660W5E2-F1
#
_cell.length_a   1.000
_cell.length_b   1.000
_cell.length_c   1.000
_cell.angle_alpha   90.00
_cell.angle_beta   90.00
_cell.angle_gamma   90.00
#
_symmetry.space_group_name_H-M   'P 1'
#
loop_
_entity.id
_entity.type
_entity.pdbx_description
1 polymer ?
#
loop_
_entity_poly.entity_id
_entity_poly.type
_entity_poly.pdbx_seq_one_letter_code
_entity_poly.pdbx_strand_id
1 'polypeptide(L)'
;MVFDIYKRGQGKYTRLCSAFGTAIIAALGCWRLYIKLQAANFGLSPRATLWITTMTPAGLLVVLALLIFWLVNKPMIADFMIAAEGEMKKVSWSSKQEIVVSTFVVIAVVILMAGLLGITDLSFQLFFAWLLG
;
A
#
# COMPACT_ATOMS: atom_id res chain seq x y z
N MET A 1 2.60 -34.13 4.85
CA MET A 1 1.58 -33.33 5.58
C MET A 1 2.00 -31.87 5.85
N VAL A 2 3.10 -31.34 5.25
CA VAL A 2 3.52 -29.92 5.40
C VAL A 2 3.05 -29.03 4.22
N PHE A 3 2.81 -29.64 3.06
CA PHE A 3 2.37 -28.94 1.83
C PHE A 3 0.88 -29.11 1.53
N ASP A 4 0.08 -29.50 2.51
CA ASP A 4 -1.35 -29.58 2.25
C ASP A 4 -1.98 -28.19 2.38
N ILE A 5 -2.61 -27.77 1.28
CA ILE A 5 -3.27 -26.48 1.19
C ILE A 5 -4.63 -26.63 1.86
N TYR A 6 -4.84 -25.92 2.95
CA TYR A 6 -6.12 -25.90 3.65
C TYR A 6 -7.21 -25.33 2.73
N LYS A 7 -8.31 -26.11 2.55
CA LYS A 7 -9.45 -25.84 1.66
C LYS A 7 -9.05 -25.39 0.25
N ARG A 8 -8.46 -26.30 -0.54
CA ARG A 8 -8.14 -26.10 -1.96
C ARG A 8 -9.40 -25.74 -2.76
N GLY A 9 -9.62 -24.46 -3.03
CA GLY A 9 -10.71 -23.97 -3.88
C GLY A 9 -11.40 -22.69 -3.40
N GLN A 10 -11.30 -22.34 -2.11
CA GLN A 10 -11.92 -21.14 -1.53
C GLN A 10 -10.86 -20.11 -1.13
N GLY A 11 -11.12 -18.81 -1.32
CA GLY A 11 -10.17 -17.78 -0.89
C GLY A 11 -8.95 -17.61 -1.80
N LYS A 12 -8.91 -18.25 -2.99
CA LYS A 12 -7.67 -18.37 -3.80
C LYS A 12 -7.09 -17.00 -4.18
N TYR A 13 -7.92 -16.12 -4.73
CA TYR A 13 -7.48 -14.79 -5.17
C TYR A 13 -7.08 -13.91 -4.00
N THR A 14 -7.87 -13.88 -2.93
CA THR A 14 -7.57 -13.11 -1.71
C THR A 14 -6.24 -13.54 -1.09
N ARG A 15 -6.03 -14.86 -0.94
CA ARG A 15 -4.77 -15.42 -0.39
C ARG A 15 -3.56 -15.08 -1.24
N LEU A 16 -3.69 -15.23 -2.56
CA LEU A 16 -2.62 -14.96 -3.50
C LEU A 16 -2.28 -13.46 -3.56
N CYS A 17 -3.29 -12.59 -3.64
CA CYS A 17 -3.10 -11.13 -3.68
C CYS A 17 -2.47 -10.60 -2.39
N SER A 18 -2.91 -11.05 -1.20
CA SER A 18 -2.28 -10.63 0.06
C SER A 18 -0.86 -11.19 0.21
N ALA A 19 -0.60 -12.42 -0.23
CA ALA A 19 0.75 -12.98 -0.25
C ALA A 19 1.69 -12.19 -1.18
N PHE A 20 1.24 -11.85 -2.39
CA PHE A 20 2.03 -11.02 -3.31
C PHE A 20 2.22 -9.60 -2.77
N GLY A 21 1.18 -8.97 -2.22
CA GLY A 21 1.27 -7.63 -1.65
C GLY A 21 2.30 -7.56 -0.51
N THR A 22 2.23 -8.51 0.43
CA THR A 22 3.20 -8.62 1.53
C THR A 22 4.60 -8.98 1.04
N ALA A 23 4.73 -9.84 0.03
CA ALA A 23 6.02 -10.18 -0.57
C ALA A 23 6.67 -8.99 -1.28
N ILE A 24 5.90 -8.16 -2.00
CA ILE A 24 6.41 -6.93 -2.63
C ILE A 24 6.91 -5.95 -1.57
N ILE A 25 6.16 -5.75 -0.49
CA ILE A 25 6.58 -4.89 0.63
C ILE A 25 7.88 -5.41 1.25
N ALA A 26 7.98 -6.72 1.50
CA ALA A 26 9.19 -7.34 2.02
C ALA A 26 10.39 -7.19 1.05
N ALA A 27 10.18 -7.37 -0.25
CA ALA A 27 11.21 -7.20 -1.27
C ALA A 27 11.70 -5.75 -1.36
N LEU A 28 10.79 -4.78 -1.35
CA LEU A 28 11.13 -3.35 -1.30
C LEU A 28 11.87 -2.99 -0.01
N GLY A 29 11.47 -3.57 1.13
CA GLY A 29 12.18 -3.43 2.40
C GLY A 29 13.61 -3.95 2.34
N CYS A 30 13.81 -5.15 1.78
CA CYS A 30 15.14 -5.75 1.58
C CYS A 30 15.99 -4.93 0.60
N TRP A 31 15.38 -4.38 -0.45
CA TRP A 31 16.06 -3.48 -1.39
C TRP A 31 16.53 -2.18 -0.72
N ARG A 32 15.67 -1.56 0.10
CA ARG A 32 16.05 -0.38 0.89
C ARG A 32 17.14 -0.69 1.90
N LEU A 33 17.08 -1.86 2.53
CA LEU A 33 18.11 -2.34 3.44
C LEU A 33 19.45 -2.51 2.72
N TYR A 34 19.46 -3.12 1.52
CA TYR A 34 20.66 -3.26 0.69
C TYR A 34 21.33 -1.91 0.40
N ILE A 35 20.55 -0.90 -0.01
CA ILE A 35 21.08 0.45 -0.28
C ILE A 35 21.70 1.07 0.97
N LYS A 36 21.05 0.93 2.14
CA LYS A 36 21.56 1.46 3.41
C LYS A 36 22.83 0.73 3.87
N LEU A 37 22.90 -0.58 3.68
CA LEU A 37 24.08 -1.38 4.01
C LEU A 37 25.26 -1.08 3.08
N GLN A 38 25.01 -0.85 1.79
CA GLN A 38 26.03 -0.46 0.83
C GLN A 38 26.61 0.93 1.13
N ALA A 39 25.78 1.86 1.59
CA ALA A 39 26.20 3.19 2.00
C ALA A 39 26.95 3.21 3.35
N ALA A 40 26.84 2.15 4.15
CA ALA A 40 27.52 2.03 5.43
C ALA A 40 28.92 1.42 5.22
N ASN A 41 29.97 2.20 5.50
CA ASN A 41 31.35 1.71 5.49
C ASN A 41 31.66 1.01 6.81
N PHE A 42 31.64 -0.32 6.82
CA PHE A 42 31.92 -1.13 8.01
C PHE A 42 33.42 -1.26 8.37
N GLY A 43 34.33 -0.56 7.68
CA GLY A 43 35.78 -0.63 7.97
C GLY A 43 36.43 -2.00 7.78
N LEU A 44 35.71 -2.95 7.17
CA LEU A 44 36.13 -4.33 6.88
C LEU A 44 36.74 -4.45 5.48
N SER A 45 37.38 -5.60 5.20
CA SER A 45 37.97 -5.89 3.89
C SER A 45 36.94 -5.77 2.75
N PRO A 46 37.32 -5.29 1.54
CA PRO A 46 36.37 -5.04 0.44
C PRO A 46 35.54 -6.27 0.05
N ARG A 47 36.11 -7.47 0.19
CA ARG A 47 35.43 -8.74 -0.09
C ARG A 47 34.41 -9.07 0.99
N ALA A 48 34.75 -8.95 2.28
CA ALA A 48 33.81 -9.24 3.37
C ALA A 48 32.60 -8.30 3.35
N THR A 49 32.81 -7.01 3.05
CA THR A 49 31.73 -6.02 2.94
C THR A 49 30.76 -6.36 1.80
N LEU A 50 31.24 -6.84 0.64
CA LEU A 50 30.38 -7.28 -0.47
C LEU A 50 29.52 -8.51 -0.12
N TRP A 51 30.09 -9.47 0.62
CA TRP A 51 29.34 -10.65 1.04
C TRP A 51 28.25 -10.31 2.06
N ILE A 52 28.55 -9.48 3.06
CA ILE A 52 27.57 -9.11 4.10
C ILE A 52 26.43 -8.27 3.52
N THR A 53 26.76 -7.31 2.65
CA THR A 53 25.77 -6.41 2.01
C THR A 53 24.79 -7.16 1.11
N THR A 54 25.21 -8.23 0.45
CA THR A 54 24.37 -9.00 -0.48
C THR A 54 23.66 -10.19 0.17
N MET A 55 24.33 -10.92 1.06
CA MET A 55 23.75 -12.11 1.70
C MET A 55 22.73 -11.77 2.78
N THR A 56 22.92 -10.69 3.53
CA THR A 56 22.00 -10.34 4.63
C THR A 56 20.60 -10.00 4.13
N PRO A 57 20.41 -9.14 3.10
CA PRO A 57 19.09 -8.85 2.56
C PRO A 57 18.49 -10.05 1.81
N ALA A 58 19.31 -10.85 1.12
CA ALA A 58 18.84 -12.04 0.40
C ALA A 58 18.33 -13.13 1.37
N GLY A 59 19.10 -13.41 2.43
CA GLY A 59 18.70 -14.35 3.48
C GLY A 59 17.44 -13.90 4.20
N LEU A 60 17.35 -12.60 4.54
CA LEU A 60 16.16 -12.02 5.15
C LEU A 60 14.93 -12.17 4.24
N LEU A 61 15.08 -11.93 2.93
CA LEU A 61 13.98 -12.08 1.96
C LEU A 61 13.46 -13.53 1.95
N VAL A 62 14.34 -14.53 1.90
CA VAL A 62 13.94 -15.95 1.90
C VAL A 62 13.20 -16.31 3.19
N VAL A 63 13.70 -15.88 4.35
CA VAL A 63 13.02 -16.12 5.64
C VAL A 63 11.64 -15.47 5.66
N LEU A 64 11.54 -14.21 5.22
CA LEU A 64 10.25 -13.51 5.15
C LEU A 64 9.29 -14.17 4.16
N ALA A 65 9.78 -14.66 3.01
CA ALA A 65 8.94 -15.37 2.03
C ALA A 65 8.38 -16.67 2.61
N LEU A 66 9.19 -17.45 3.34
CA LEU A 66 8.75 -18.66 4.03
C LEU A 66 7.73 -18.35 5.14
N LEU A 67 7.96 -17.28 5.91
CA LEU A 67 7.01 -16.82 6.93
C LEU A 67 5.67 -16.40 6.31
N ILE A 68 5.68 -15.66 5.19
CA ILE A 68 4.46 -15.27 4.47
C ILE A 68 3.71 -16.51 4.00
N PHE A 69 4.40 -17.48 3.41
CA PHE A 69 3.79 -18.74 2.96
C PHE A 69 3.14 -19.51 4.12
N TRP A 70 3.83 -19.61 5.25
CA TRP A 70 3.32 -20.27 6.45
C TRP A 70 2.09 -19.54 7.02
N LEU A 71 2.15 -18.21 7.11
CA LEU A 71 1.09 -17.38 7.66
C LEU A 71 -0.19 -17.45 6.82
N VAL A 72 -0.07 -17.39 5.49
CA VAL A 72 -1.20 -17.47 4.54
C VAL A 72 -1.82 -18.88 4.50
N ASN A 73 -1.10 -19.92 4.90
CA ASN A 73 -1.63 -21.28 5.01
C ASN A 73 -2.14 -21.64 6.42
N LYS A 74 -1.99 -20.75 7.41
CA LYS A 74 -2.54 -20.96 8.75
C LYS A 74 -4.08 -20.99 8.69
N PRO A 75 -4.76 -22.00 9.28
CA PRO A 75 -6.21 -22.18 9.12
C PRO A 75 -7.03 -20.98 9.60
N MET A 76 -6.66 -20.37 10.73
CA MET A 76 -7.33 -19.17 11.27
C MET A 76 -7.32 -17.99 10.30
N ILE A 77 -6.19 -17.77 9.61
CA ILE A 77 -6.04 -16.65 8.67
C ILE A 77 -6.74 -16.99 7.36
N ALA A 78 -6.62 -18.23 6.90
CA ALA A 78 -7.30 -18.69 5.70
C ALA A 78 -8.83 -18.60 5.84
N ASP A 79 -9.41 -19.03 6.96
CA ASP A 79 -10.86 -18.93 7.20
C ASP A 79 -11.32 -17.46 7.31
N PHE A 80 -10.52 -16.58 7.93
CA PHE A 80 -10.79 -15.13 7.94
C PHE A 80 -10.80 -14.54 6.52
N MET A 81 -9.81 -14.88 5.69
CA MET A 81 -9.72 -14.38 4.32
C MET A 81 -10.88 -14.89 3.43
N ILE A 82 -11.34 -16.12 3.67
CA ILE A 82 -12.51 -16.69 2.99
C ILE A 82 -13.78 -15.94 3.41
N ALA A 83 -13.96 -15.69 4.72
CA ALA A 83 -15.09 -14.93 5.23
C ALA A 83 -15.10 -13.49 4.68
N ALA A 84 -13.95 -12.82 4.69
CA ALA A 84 -13.80 -11.48 4.11
C ALA A 84 -14.13 -11.46 2.61
N GLU A 85 -13.69 -12.44 1.82
CA GLU A 85 -14.09 -12.55 0.41
C GLU A 85 -15.62 -12.71 0.27
N GLY A 86 -16.24 -13.49 1.15
CA GLY A 86 -17.68 -13.67 1.20
C GLY A 86 -18.43 -12.37 1.48
N GLU A 87 -17.96 -11.56 2.43
CA GLU A 87 -18.54 -10.25 2.74
C GLU A 87 -18.34 -9.24 1.60
N MET A 88 -17.15 -9.24 0.98
CA MET A 88 -16.86 -8.36 -0.17
C MET A 88 -17.76 -8.65 -1.38
N LYS A 89 -18.24 -9.89 -1.55
CA LYS A 89 -19.21 -10.24 -2.62
C LYS A 89 -20.61 -9.70 -2.36
N LYS A 90 -20.96 -9.37 -1.11
CA LYS A 90 -22.25 -8.76 -0.77
C LYS A 90 -22.25 -7.26 -1.01
N VAL A 91 -21.08 -6.63 -1.13
CA VAL A 91 -20.95 -5.20 -1.37
C VAL A 91 -21.36 -4.92 -2.82
N SER A 92 -22.46 -4.17 -2.98
CA SER A 92 -22.86 -3.62 -4.26
C SER A 92 -21.93 -2.45 -4.61
N TRP A 93 -21.01 -2.66 -5.54
CA TRP A 93 -20.17 -1.60 -6.07
C TRP A 93 -21.00 -0.65 -6.94
N SER A 94 -20.83 0.65 -6.74
CA SER A 94 -21.50 1.68 -7.54
C SER A 94 -21.21 1.51 -9.03
N SER A 95 -22.22 1.79 -9.84
CA SER A 95 -22.07 1.72 -11.30
C SER A 95 -21.09 2.79 -11.79
N LYS A 96 -20.44 2.56 -12.94
CA LYS A 96 -19.56 3.57 -13.56
C LYS A 96 -20.26 4.91 -13.75
N GLN A 97 -21.56 4.91 -14.02
CA GLN A 97 -22.36 6.12 -14.17
C GLN A 97 -22.55 6.85 -12.84
N GLU A 98 -22.84 6.13 -11.76
CA GLU A 98 -22.97 6.71 -10.42
C GLU A 98 -21.66 7.35 -9.95
N ILE A 99 -20.53 6.70 -10.21
CA ILE A 99 -19.20 7.22 -9.88
C ILE A 99 -18.94 8.54 -10.62
N VAL A 100 -19.26 8.61 -11.91
CA VAL A 100 -19.08 9.84 -12.71
C VAL A 100 -19.97 10.96 -12.21
N VAL A 101 -21.25 10.68 -11.94
CA VAL A 101 -22.19 11.68 -11.41
C VAL A 101 -21.73 12.18 -10.05
N SER A 102 -21.37 11.28 -9.12
CA SER A 102 -20.90 11.66 -7.79
C SER A 102 -19.62 12.49 -7.86
N THR A 103 -18.67 12.13 -8.73
CA THR A 103 -17.41 12.87 -8.88
C THR A 103 -17.66 14.26 -9.49
N PHE A 104 -18.55 14.36 -10.49
CA PHE A 104 -18.90 15.63 -11.12
C PHE A 104 -19.54 16.60 -10.13
N VAL A 105 -20.45 16.12 -9.27
CA VAL A 105 -21.08 16.94 -8.22
C VAL A 105 -20.02 17.49 -7.27
N VAL A 106 -19.07 16.65 -6.81
CA VAL A 106 -17.98 17.09 -5.94
C VAL A 106 -17.13 18.15 -6.62
N ILE A 107 -16.73 17.95 -7.88
CA ILE A 107 -15.94 18.93 -8.65
C ILE A 107 -16.68 20.27 -8.75
N ALA A 108 -17.99 20.24 -9.08
CA ALA A 108 -18.79 21.46 -9.18
C ALA A 108 -18.86 22.22 -7.86
N VAL A 109 -19.10 21.53 -6.74
CA VAL A 109 -19.15 22.15 -5.40
C VAL A 109 -17.79 22.72 -5.01
N VAL A 110 -16.69 22.01 -5.28
CA VAL A 110 -15.33 22.48 -4.99
C VAL A 110 -14.98 23.73 -5.80
N ILE A 111 -15.31 23.76 -7.10
CA ILE A 111 -15.07 24.95 -7.95
C ILE A 111 -15.89 26.14 -7.44
N LEU A 112 -17.16 25.92 -7.09
CA LEU A 112 -18.01 26.99 -6.55
C LEU A 112 -17.42 27.53 -5.24
N MET A 113 -17.03 26.65 -4.32
CA MET A 113 -16.42 27.05 -3.05
C MET A 113 -15.09 27.80 -3.26
N ALA A 114 -14.23 27.31 -4.16
CA ALA A 114 -12.98 27.99 -4.52
C ALA A 114 -13.24 29.38 -5.12
N GLY A 115 -14.26 29.52 -5.97
CA GLY A 115 -14.68 30.80 -6.54
C GLY A 115 -15.17 31.78 -5.47
N LEU A 116 -16.03 31.34 -4.56
CA LEU A 116 -16.52 32.17 -3.45
C LEU A 116 -15.39 32.64 -2.53
N LEU A 117 -14.50 31.73 -2.14
CA LEU A 117 -13.34 32.07 -1.32
C LEU A 117 -12.42 33.04 -2.05
N GLY A 118 -12.10 32.78 -3.33
CA GLY A 118 -11.26 33.67 -4.13
C GLY A 118 -11.86 35.07 -4.31
N ILE A 119 -13.17 35.18 -4.55
CA ILE A 119 -13.85 36.48 -4.64
C ILE A 119 -13.80 37.22 -3.31
N THR A 120 -14.03 36.51 -2.20
CA THR A 120 -13.99 37.10 -0.85
C THR A 120 -12.59 37.60 -0.51
N ASP A 121 -11.57 36.79 -0.79
CA ASP A 121 -10.16 37.15 -0.57
C ASP A 121 -9.76 38.37 -1.40
N LEU A 122 -10.10 38.41 -2.69
CA LEU A 122 -9.83 39.57 -3.54
C LEU A 122 -10.57 40.82 -3.08
N SER A 123 -11.83 40.67 -2.68
CA SER A 123 -12.66 41.78 -2.19
C SER A 123 -12.09 42.38 -0.91
N PHE A 124 -11.67 41.54 0.04
CA PHE A 124 -11.01 41.98 1.26
C PHE A 124 -9.64 42.60 0.99
N GLN A 125 -8.82 42.01 0.13
CA GLN A 125 -7.53 42.59 -0.25
C GLN A 125 -7.69 44.01 -0.83
N LEU A 126 -8.63 44.19 -1.77
CA LEU A 126 -8.92 45.50 -2.37
C LEU A 126 -9.49 46.49 -1.34
N PHE A 127 -10.42 46.04 -0.50
CA PHE A 127 -11.03 46.88 0.53
C PHE A 127 -10.00 47.36 1.56
N PHE A 128 -9.17 46.46 2.09
CA PHE A 128 -8.13 46.82 3.06
C PHE A 128 -7.01 47.65 2.43
N ALA A 129 -6.64 47.39 1.16
CA ALA A 129 -5.66 48.21 0.45
C ALA A 129 -6.17 49.65 0.24
N TRP A 130 -7.46 49.84 -0.04
CA TRP A 130 -8.07 51.17 -0.14
C TRP A 130 -8.24 51.86 1.23
N LEU A 131 -8.50 51.09 2.30
CA LEU A 131 -8.74 51.65 3.63
C LEU A 131 -7.45 52.04 4.39
N LEU A 132 -6.37 51.26 4.22
CA LEU A 132 -5.10 51.43 4.93
C LEU A 132 -3.99 52.07 4.08
N GLY A 133 -4.21 52.21 2.78
CA GLY A 133 -3.34 52.97 1.85
C GLY A 133 -3.88 54.38 1.66
#